data_AF-A0A7X7ETF3-F1
#
_entry.id   AF-A0A7X7ETF3-F1
#
_cell.length_a   1.000
_cell.length_b   1.000
_cell.length_c   1.000
_cell.angle_alpha   90.00
_cell.angle_beta   90.00
_cell.angle_gamma   90.00
#
_symmetry.space_group_name_H-M   'P 1'
#
loop_
_entity.id
_entity.type
_entity.pdbx_description
1 polymer ?
#
loop_
_entity_poly.entity_id
_entity_poly.type
_entity_poly.pdbx_seq_one_letter_code
_entity_poly.pdbx_strand_id
1 'polypeptide(L)'
;MSKLSFTILIIGLSIHPALSPGESVNAQTQPTTREVSPITDVRWKDGTCPICEKKVSLALVSPIGVNAGVDRDLFTRSLGPQPEFYLINTCPSCQFSGYLTDFELTLIPGDKERIKKHLKPIKSIRPSAKPQEIETLDKYDLAWQTFKILDRSDEALAWLALRASWVCRDQYCILPRHPLLTQVFTQAGTLAGPPDEKTNPADRELEQADKLARKFSLGDVPPQECWAWNTAIGLLYRRHGENSQALPYLESALADAQTPPPVVQSIRLMKQSIDDELFWQQRAAESLRRAIDDRKISRDNQPVATYLLGQLYWRLGKKDLAARWLKKAMLDPNLPPNLVEWARTTKN
;
A
#
# COMPACT_ATOMS: atom_id res chain seq x y z
N MET A 1 -18.66 8.28 -29.87
CA MET A 1 -19.09 7.66 -28.60
C MET A 1 -18.43 6.30 -28.47
N SER A 2 -17.19 6.26 -27.99
CA SER A 2 -16.45 5.02 -27.71
C SER A 2 -16.22 4.92 -26.21
N LYS A 3 -16.76 3.88 -25.58
CA LYS A 3 -16.45 3.51 -24.20
C LYS A 3 -15.05 2.87 -24.22
N LEU A 4 -14.02 3.60 -23.77
CA LEU A 4 -12.77 2.97 -23.36
C LEU A 4 -13.03 2.24 -22.04
N SER A 5 -13.24 0.92 -22.12
CA SER A 5 -13.11 0.04 -20.95
C SER A 5 -11.67 0.08 -20.48
N PHE A 6 -11.43 0.65 -19.30
CA PHE A 6 -10.20 0.43 -18.56
C PHE A 6 -10.22 -1.03 -18.06
N THR A 7 -9.67 -1.94 -18.84
CA THR A 7 -9.24 -3.25 -18.32
C THR A 7 -8.02 -2.99 -17.45
N ILE A 8 -8.24 -2.81 -16.15
CA ILE A 8 -7.16 -2.89 -15.17
C ILE A 8 -6.67 -4.33 -15.23
N LEU A 9 -5.52 -4.54 -15.86
CA LEU A 9 -4.76 -5.77 -15.77
C LEU A 9 -4.38 -5.92 -14.29
N ILE A 10 -5.08 -6.78 -13.57
CA ILE A 10 -4.59 -7.35 -12.32
C ILE A 10 -3.39 -8.21 -12.71
N ILE A 11 -2.22 -7.59 -12.84
CA ILE A 11 -0.96 -8.30 -12.99
C ILE A 11 -0.69 -8.96 -11.64
N GLY A 12 -0.85 -10.28 -11.57
CA GLY A 12 -0.24 -11.08 -10.50
C GLY A 12 -1.15 -11.99 -9.67
N LEU A 13 -2.22 -12.55 -10.22
CA LEU A 13 -2.71 -13.87 -9.80
C LEU A 13 -2.79 -14.75 -11.05
N SER A 14 -1.64 -15.13 -11.59
CA SER A 14 -1.55 -16.17 -12.62
C SER A 14 -1.85 -17.52 -11.96
N ILE A 15 -3.12 -17.87 -11.89
CA ILE A 15 -3.55 -19.24 -11.64
C ILE A 15 -3.48 -19.94 -13.01
N HIS A 16 -2.45 -20.75 -13.23
CA HIS A 16 -2.37 -21.57 -14.44
C HIS A 16 -3.59 -22.51 -14.51
N PRO A 17 -4.34 -22.55 -15.62
CA PRO A 17 -5.35 -23.59 -15.82
C PRO A 17 -4.67 -24.92 -16.10
N ALA A 18 -5.11 -25.95 -15.37
CA ALA A 18 -4.73 -27.33 -15.55
C ALA A 18 -4.97 -27.79 -17.01
N LEU A 19 -3.93 -28.34 -17.64
CA LEU A 19 -4.04 -29.17 -18.83
C LEU A 19 -4.18 -30.63 -18.39
N SER A 20 -5.23 -31.28 -18.85
CA SER A 20 -5.50 -32.72 -18.72
C SER A 20 -5.13 -33.47 -20.02
N PRO A 21 -5.22 -34.81 -20.06
CA PRO A 21 -4.14 -35.76 -19.82
C PRO A 21 -3.65 -36.43 -21.12
N GLY A 22 -2.37 -36.78 -21.15
CA GLY A 22 -1.81 -37.70 -22.13
C GLY A 22 -0.54 -37.19 -22.75
N GLU A 23 0.60 -37.59 -22.18
CA GLU A 23 1.73 -38.14 -22.93
C GLU A 23 2.83 -38.62 -21.98
N SER A 24 3.46 -39.70 -22.38
CA SER A 24 4.34 -40.57 -21.60
C SER A 24 5.72 -39.98 -21.32
N VAL A 25 6.16 -40.20 -20.07
CA VAL A 25 7.52 -40.39 -19.56
C VAL A 25 8.67 -40.19 -20.56
N ASN A 26 9.50 -39.18 -20.32
CA ASN A 26 10.95 -39.39 -20.34
C ASN A 26 11.66 -38.46 -19.35
N ALA A 27 12.35 -39.06 -18.39
CA ALA A 27 13.05 -38.39 -17.31
C ALA A 27 14.46 -38.01 -17.75
N GLN A 28 14.76 -36.71 -17.80
CA GLN A 28 16.11 -36.19 -17.67
C GLN A 28 16.07 -34.94 -16.79
N THR A 29 16.49 -35.12 -15.53
CA THR A 29 16.72 -34.10 -14.52
C THR A 29 17.78 -33.11 -14.98
N GLN A 30 17.38 -31.86 -15.24
CA GLN A 30 18.27 -30.70 -15.23
C GLN A 30 18.09 -29.94 -13.89
N PRO A 31 19.17 -29.38 -13.32
CA PRO A 31 19.08 -28.59 -12.10
C PRO A 31 18.30 -27.30 -12.40
N THR A 32 17.16 -27.14 -11.74
CA THR A 32 16.34 -25.93 -11.80
C THR A 32 17.14 -24.76 -11.23
N THR A 33 17.68 -23.92 -12.10
CA THR A 33 18.11 -22.57 -11.74
C THR A 33 16.91 -21.85 -11.15
N ARG A 34 16.94 -21.53 -9.85
CA ARG A 34 15.93 -20.66 -9.22
C ARG A 34 15.87 -19.36 -10.01
N GLU A 35 14.80 -19.16 -10.75
CA GLU A 35 14.53 -17.90 -11.45
C GLU A 35 14.45 -16.80 -10.39
N VAL A 36 15.42 -15.88 -10.41
CA VAL A 36 15.46 -14.77 -9.45
C VAL A 36 14.25 -13.90 -9.74
N SER A 37 13.33 -13.86 -8.79
CA SER A 37 12.12 -13.06 -8.90
C SER A 37 12.50 -11.60 -9.15
N PRO A 38 11.83 -10.91 -10.09
CA PRO A 38 12.35 -9.64 -10.53
C PRO A 38 12.13 -8.59 -9.43
N ILE A 39 13.21 -7.87 -9.13
CA ILE A 39 13.24 -6.76 -8.16
C ILE A 39 12.63 -5.53 -8.85
N THR A 40 11.83 -4.77 -8.12
CA THR A 40 11.28 -3.51 -8.61
C THR A 40 12.42 -2.54 -8.94
N ASP A 41 12.38 -1.99 -10.16
CA ASP A 41 13.31 -0.96 -10.63
C ASP A 41 12.54 0.32 -10.97
N VAL A 42 13.20 1.47 -10.75
CA VAL A 42 12.66 2.79 -11.05
C VAL A 42 13.63 3.52 -11.97
N ARG A 43 13.18 3.77 -13.19
CA ARG A 43 13.92 4.55 -14.19
C ARG A 43 13.23 5.88 -14.43
N TRP A 44 13.99 6.83 -14.97
CA TRP A 44 13.46 8.14 -15.32
C TRP A 44 13.54 8.33 -16.83
N LYS A 45 12.47 8.84 -17.44
CA LYS A 45 12.44 9.28 -18.84
C LYS A 45 12.08 10.76 -18.93
N ASP A 46 12.57 11.40 -19.97
CA ASP A 46 12.09 12.73 -20.32
C ASP A 46 10.70 12.65 -20.95
N GLY A 47 9.87 13.64 -20.66
CA GLY A 47 8.53 13.81 -21.22
C GLY A 47 8.13 15.28 -21.27
N THR A 48 6.90 15.51 -21.72
CA THR A 48 6.33 16.85 -21.85
C THR A 48 5.03 16.92 -21.06
N CYS A 49 4.86 17.97 -20.24
CA CYS A 49 3.62 18.14 -19.50
C CYS A 49 2.46 18.50 -20.45
N PRO A 50 1.31 17.79 -20.42
CA PRO A 50 0.19 18.08 -21.31
C PRO A 50 -0.52 19.41 -20.99
N ILE A 51 -0.24 20.01 -19.82
CA ILE A 51 -0.87 21.26 -19.37
C ILE A 51 -0.05 22.48 -19.75
N CYS A 52 1.25 22.49 -19.47
CA CYS A 52 2.09 23.68 -19.68
C CYS A 52 3.19 23.47 -20.72
N GLU A 53 3.27 22.29 -21.35
CA GLU A 53 4.20 21.94 -22.44
C GLU A 53 5.68 22.02 -22.07
N LYS A 54 5.99 22.20 -20.78
CA LYS A 54 7.36 22.16 -20.27
C LYS A 54 7.86 20.73 -20.16
N LYS A 55 9.18 20.57 -20.32
CA LYS A 55 9.87 19.31 -20.08
C LYS A 55 9.68 18.86 -18.64
N VAL A 56 9.45 17.58 -18.45
CA VAL A 56 9.28 16.92 -17.15
C VAL A 56 10.04 15.61 -17.15
N SER A 57 10.59 15.22 -15.99
CA SER A 57 11.16 13.90 -15.80
C SER A 57 10.11 12.99 -15.16
N LEU A 58 9.84 11.86 -15.81
CA LEU A 58 8.75 10.94 -15.47
C LEU A 58 9.33 9.59 -15.02
N ALA A 59 8.83 9.07 -13.91
CA ALA A 59 9.19 7.76 -13.39
C ALA A 59 8.54 6.64 -14.23
N LEU A 60 9.36 5.66 -14.58
CA LEU A 60 8.99 4.36 -15.15
C LEU A 60 9.27 3.31 -14.08
N VAL A 61 8.24 2.62 -13.62
CA VAL A 61 8.35 1.56 -12.61
C VAL A 61 8.18 0.21 -13.31
N SER A 62 9.17 -0.67 -13.22
CA SER A 62 9.13 -1.98 -13.87
C SER A 62 10.13 -2.97 -13.26
N PRO A 63 9.81 -4.28 -13.23
CA PRO A 63 8.48 -4.85 -13.00
C PRO A 63 8.12 -4.70 -11.51
N ILE A 64 6.84 -4.79 -11.17
CA ILE A 64 6.45 -4.80 -9.76
C ILE A 64 6.68 -6.23 -9.25
N GLY A 65 7.79 -6.45 -8.54
CA GLY A 65 8.10 -7.75 -7.93
C GLY A 65 7.09 -8.07 -6.84
N VAL A 66 6.31 -9.14 -7.00
CA VAL A 66 5.19 -9.51 -6.10
C VAL A 66 5.58 -10.42 -4.92
N ASN A 67 6.89 -10.63 -4.67
CA ASN A 67 7.35 -11.71 -3.79
C ASN A 67 7.66 -11.30 -2.34
N ALA A 68 7.35 -10.06 -1.95
CA ALA A 68 7.53 -9.61 -0.56
C ALA A 68 6.23 -9.67 0.27
N GLY A 69 5.16 -10.23 -0.28
CA GLY A 69 3.87 -10.42 0.38
C GLY A 69 2.84 -9.33 0.09
N VAL A 70 1.61 -9.58 0.52
CA VAL A 70 0.46 -8.68 0.30
C VAL A 70 -0.27 -8.49 1.62
N ASP A 71 -0.44 -7.23 2.04
CA ASP A 71 -1.23 -6.92 3.25
C ASP A 71 -2.72 -7.18 3.00
N ARG A 72 -3.50 -7.30 4.08
CA ARG A 72 -4.95 -7.60 4.01
C ARG A 72 -5.77 -6.57 3.22
N ASP A 73 -5.30 -5.33 3.11
CA ASP A 73 -5.90 -4.27 2.29
C ASP A 73 -5.30 -4.19 0.88
N LEU A 74 -4.67 -5.27 0.40
CA LEU A 74 -4.11 -5.44 -0.94
C LEU A 74 -2.86 -4.61 -1.23
N PHE A 75 -2.16 -4.16 -0.18
CA PHE A 75 -0.88 -3.50 -0.35
C PHE A 75 0.20 -4.54 -0.68
N THR A 76 0.60 -4.60 -1.95
CA THR A 76 1.66 -5.50 -2.41
C THR A 76 3.02 -4.95 -2.06
N ARG A 77 3.81 -5.71 -1.30
CA ARG A 77 5.18 -5.37 -0.93
C ARG A 77 6.14 -5.73 -2.05
N SER A 78 7.03 -4.80 -2.34
CA SER A 78 8.06 -4.98 -3.36
C SER A 78 9.41 -5.37 -2.76
N LEU A 79 10.14 -6.22 -3.48
CA LEU A 79 11.58 -6.30 -3.32
C LEU A 79 12.18 -5.13 -4.11
N GLY A 80 12.96 -4.26 -3.45
CA GLY A 80 13.46 -3.01 -4.03
C GLY A 80 12.65 -1.78 -3.60
N PRO A 81 12.70 -0.66 -4.35
CA PRO A 81 11.88 0.51 -4.06
C PRO A 81 10.39 0.17 -4.16
N GLN A 82 9.59 0.69 -3.23
CA GLN A 82 8.15 0.49 -3.22
C GLN A 82 7.49 1.35 -4.34
N PRO A 83 6.79 0.75 -5.32
CA PRO A 83 6.22 1.44 -6.49
C PRO A 83 5.40 2.68 -6.19
N GLU A 84 4.59 2.64 -5.12
CA GLU A 84 3.61 3.65 -4.75
C GLU A 84 4.24 5.04 -4.58
N PHE A 85 5.53 5.11 -4.23
CA PHE A 85 6.28 6.37 -4.12
C PHE A 85 6.59 7.04 -5.46
N TYR A 86 6.45 6.31 -6.57
CA TYR A 86 6.89 6.71 -7.91
C TYR A 86 5.79 6.66 -8.97
N LEU A 87 4.63 6.05 -8.68
CA LEU A 87 3.53 5.93 -9.64
C LEU A 87 2.95 7.29 -10.09
N ILE A 88 2.96 8.28 -9.19
CA ILE A 88 2.46 9.62 -9.47
C ILE A 88 3.60 10.52 -9.89
N ASN A 89 3.45 11.10 -11.08
CA ASN A 89 4.36 12.07 -11.65
C ASN A 89 3.78 13.47 -11.46
N THR A 90 4.64 14.47 -11.26
CA THR A 90 4.25 15.86 -11.06
C THR A 90 5.08 16.77 -11.94
N CYS A 91 4.42 17.65 -12.70
CA CYS A 91 5.11 18.74 -13.37
C CYS A 91 5.45 19.83 -12.34
N PRO A 92 6.72 20.11 -12.00
CA PRO A 92 7.06 21.10 -10.97
C PRO A 92 6.61 22.51 -11.35
N SER A 93 6.47 22.80 -12.65
CA SER A 93 6.13 24.13 -13.16
C SER A 93 4.65 24.50 -13.08
N CYS A 94 3.73 23.54 -13.25
CA CYS A 94 2.29 23.80 -13.17
C CYS A 94 1.55 22.91 -12.16
N GLN A 95 2.28 22.00 -11.53
CA GLN A 95 1.83 21.07 -10.50
C GLN A 95 0.75 20.07 -10.91
N PHE A 96 0.45 19.99 -12.22
CA PHE A 96 -0.31 18.87 -12.77
C PHE A 96 0.34 17.56 -12.34
N SER A 97 -0.48 16.69 -11.75
CA SER A 97 -0.03 15.41 -11.21
C SER A 97 -0.98 14.29 -11.60
N GLY A 98 -0.42 13.13 -11.92
CA GLY A 98 -1.18 11.96 -12.38
C GLY A 98 -0.27 10.76 -12.62
N TYR A 99 -0.86 9.65 -13.07
CA TYR A 99 -0.08 8.49 -13.49
C TYR A 99 0.72 8.81 -14.74
N LEU A 100 1.71 7.96 -15.06
CA LEU A 100 2.49 8.10 -16.28
C LEU A 100 1.61 8.24 -17.53
N THR A 101 0.56 7.43 -17.63
CA THR A 101 -0.40 7.47 -18.74
C THR A 101 -1.12 8.81 -18.83
N ASP A 102 -1.36 9.51 -17.71
CA ASP A 102 -2.02 10.83 -17.73
C ASP A 102 -1.15 11.92 -18.38
N PHE A 103 0.17 11.73 -18.45
CA PHE A 103 1.09 12.61 -19.18
C PHE A 103 1.13 12.30 -20.68
N GLU A 104 0.58 11.16 -21.09
CA GLU A 104 0.53 10.68 -22.48
C GLU A 104 -0.87 10.91 -23.10
N LEU A 105 -1.84 11.39 -22.31
CA LEU A 105 -3.20 11.64 -22.76
C LEU A 105 -3.31 12.88 -23.65
N THR A 106 -4.17 12.76 -24.66
CA THR A 106 -4.75 13.93 -25.32
C THR A 106 -5.91 14.44 -24.47
N LEU A 107 -5.78 15.64 -23.92
CA LEU A 107 -6.81 16.27 -23.11
C LEU A 107 -8.01 16.70 -23.98
N ILE A 108 -9.22 16.59 -23.44
CA ILE A 108 -10.39 17.13 -24.14
C ILE A 108 -10.38 18.67 -24.10
N PRO A 109 -11.02 19.34 -25.08
CA PRO A 109 -11.11 20.79 -25.09
C PRO A 109 -11.66 21.33 -23.76
N GLY A 110 -10.93 22.27 -23.15
CA GLY A 110 -11.30 22.90 -21.88
C GLY A 110 -10.62 22.33 -20.63
N ASP A 111 -10.14 21.09 -20.63
CA ASP A 111 -9.50 20.49 -19.44
C ASP A 111 -8.27 21.26 -18.97
N LYS A 112 -7.43 21.69 -19.91
CA LYS A 112 -6.24 22.51 -19.62
C LYS A 112 -6.62 23.79 -18.86
N GLU A 113 -7.71 24.45 -19.24
CA GLU A 113 -8.18 25.67 -18.58
C GLU A 113 -8.85 25.38 -17.23
N ARG A 114 -9.60 24.27 -17.13
CA ARG A 114 -10.16 23.81 -15.85
C ARG A 114 -9.06 23.53 -14.82
N ILE A 115 -8.00 22.84 -15.23
CA ILE A 115 -6.85 22.54 -14.35
C ILE A 115 -6.17 23.84 -13.90
N LYS A 116 -5.80 24.72 -14.84
CA LYS A 116 -5.17 26.01 -14.49
C LYS A 116 -6.02 26.85 -13.53
N LYS A 117 -7.34 26.80 -13.67
CA LYS A 117 -8.28 27.58 -12.87
C LYS A 117 -8.50 27.01 -11.47
N HIS A 118 -8.56 25.68 -11.33
CA HIS A 118 -9.06 25.04 -10.12
C HIS A 118 -8.02 24.26 -9.32
N LEU A 119 -6.89 23.90 -9.92
CA LEU A 119 -5.80 23.23 -9.20
C LEU A 119 -5.21 24.19 -8.18
N LYS A 120 -5.12 23.76 -6.92
CA LYS A 120 -4.52 24.55 -5.84
C LYS A 120 -3.05 24.15 -5.70
N PRO A 121 -2.11 24.99 -6.15
CA PRO A 121 -0.69 24.66 -6.08
C PRO A 121 -0.19 24.66 -4.63
N ILE A 122 0.74 23.75 -4.35
CA ILE A 122 1.48 23.63 -3.11
C ILE A 122 2.72 24.52 -3.18
N LYS A 123 2.87 25.41 -2.20
CA LYS A 123 3.90 26.47 -2.21
C LYS A 123 5.33 25.95 -2.07
N SER A 124 5.53 24.80 -1.44
CA SER A 124 6.86 24.18 -1.24
C SER A 124 7.49 23.72 -2.57
N ILE A 125 6.68 23.40 -3.58
CA ILE A 125 7.15 22.88 -4.87
C ILE A 125 7.63 24.02 -5.75
N ARG A 126 8.93 24.06 -6.01
CA ARG A 126 9.56 25.04 -6.90
C ARG A 126 9.45 24.59 -8.36
N PRO A 127 9.33 25.52 -9.34
CA PRO A 127 9.27 25.17 -10.76
C PRO A 127 10.47 24.36 -11.30
N SER A 128 11.62 24.46 -10.63
CA SER A 128 12.86 23.75 -10.95
C SER A 128 13.07 22.48 -10.11
N ALA A 129 12.12 22.12 -9.26
CA ALA A 129 12.26 20.97 -8.37
C ALA A 129 12.41 19.68 -9.19
N LYS A 130 13.35 18.83 -8.79
CA LYS A 130 13.47 17.48 -9.33
C LYS A 130 12.34 16.61 -8.79
N PRO A 131 11.90 15.56 -9.51
CA PRO A 131 10.82 14.70 -9.04
C PRO A 131 11.04 14.09 -7.66
N GLN A 132 12.30 13.82 -7.27
CA GLN A 132 12.68 13.27 -5.97
C GLN A 132 12.62 14.30 -4.82
N GLU A 133 12.59 15.60 -5.16
CA GLU A 133 12.51 16.70 -4.18
C GLU A 133 11.06 17.06 -3.83
N ILE A 134 10.09 16.51 -4.56
CA ILE A 134 8.67 16.71 -4.29
C ILE A 134 8.18 15.60 -3.37
N GLU A 135 7.65 15.99 -2.21
CA GLU A 135 7.08 15.07 -1.24
C GLU A 135 6.01 14.17 -1.88
N THR A 136 6.05 12.88 -1.60
CA THR A 136 5.19 11.90 -2.26
C THR A 136 3.71 12.18 -2.01
N LEU A 137 3.34 12.52 -0.78
CA LEU A 137 1.94 12.81 -0.44
C LEU A 137 1.43 14.12 -1.08
N ASP A 138 2.31 15.09 -1.32
CA ASP A 138 1.98 16.29 -2.10
C ASP A 138 1.62 15.92 -3.55
N LYS A 139 2.32 14.94 -4.15
CA LYS A 139 1.99 14.42 -5.48
C LYS A 139 0.61 13.78 -5.50
N TYR A 140 0.28 12.96 -4.49
CA TYR A 140 -1.04 12.31 -4.37
C TYR A 140 -2.16 13.31 -4.14
N ASP A 141 -1.95 14.38 -3.34
CA ASP A 141 -2.97 15.43 -3.18
C ASP A 141 -3.21 16.21 -4.47
N LEU A 142 -2.14 16.61 -5.17
CA LEU A 142 -2.26 17.25 -6.48
C LEU A 142 -2.94 16.34 -7.52
N ALA A 143 -2.63 15.05 -7.51
CA ALA A 143 -3.27 14.07 -8.39
C ALA A 143 -4.76 13.90 -8.03
N TRP A 144 -5.10 13.89 -6.76
CA TRP A 144 -6.49 13.83 -6.29
C TRP A 144 -7.28 15.04 -6.76
N GLN A 145 -6.72 16.24 -6.62
CA GLN A 145 -7.31 17.47 -7.15
C GLN A 145 -7.49 17.39 -8.67
N THR A 146 -6.45 16.96 -9.38
CA THR A 146 -6.47 16.80 -10.85
C THR A 146 -7.56 15.82 -11.29
N PHE A 147 -7.68 14.67 -10.62
CA PHE A 147 -8.69 13.65 -10.94
C PHE A 147 -10.10 14.17 -10.72
N LYS A 148 -10.33 14.94 -9.65
CA LYS A 148 -11.60 15.61 -9.43
C LYS A 148 -11.90 16.68 -10.48
N ILE A 149 -10.90 17.47 -10.88
CA ILE A 149 -11.07 18.50 -11.91
C ILE A 149 -11.36 17.86 -13.26
N LEU A 150 -10.83 16.67 -13.55
CA LEU A 150 -11.05 15.94 -14.79
C LEU A 150 -12.26 14.99 -14.73
N ASP A 151 -13.09 15.07 -13.68
CA ASP A 151 -14.25 14.20 -13.46
C ASP A 151 -13.94 12.69 -13.64
N ARG A 152 -12.78 12.27 -13.13
CA ARG A 152 -12.40 10.84 -13.13
C ARG A 152 -13.40 10.04 -12.29
N SER A 153 -13.52 8.75 -12.61
CA SER A 153 -14.44 7.85 -11.92
C SER A 153 -14.13 7.76 -10.42
N ASP A 154 -15.16 7.49 -9.62
CA ASP A 154 -14.98 7.22 -8.20
C ASP A 154 -14.07 6.02 -7.92
N GLU A 155 -14.01 5.05 -8.84
CA GLU A 155 -13.04 3.94 -8.77
C GLU A 155 -11.60 4.45 -8.91
N ALA A 156 -11.33 5.34 -9.87
CA ALA A 156 -10.00 5.92 -10.03
C ALA A 156 -9.58 6.74 -8.80
N LEU A 157 -10.51 7.52 -8.22
CA LEU A 157 -10.28 8.23 -6.97
C LEU A 157 -10.02 7.26 -5.80
N ALA A 158 -10.79 6.17 -5.70
CA ALA A 158 -10.62 5.16 -4.66
C ALA A 158 -9.22 4.55 -4.67
N TRP A 159 -8.75 4.09 -5.84
CA TRP A 159 -7.42 3.51 -5.98
C TRP A 159 -6.30 4.52 -5.72
N LEU A 160 -6.47 5.77 -6.14
CA LEU A 160 -5.50 6.84 -5.88
C LEU A 160 -5.37 7.09 -4.37
N ALA A 161 -6.49 7.24 -3.66
CA ALA A 161 -6.50 7.45 -2.22
C ALA A 161 -5.99 6.24 -1.44
N LEU A 162 -6.31 5.02 -1.88
CA LEU A 162 -5.81 3.79 -1.27
C LEU A 162 -4.27 3.75 -1.31
N ARG A 163 -3.68 4.00 -2.48
CA ARG A 163 -2.22 4.05 -2.64
C ARG A 163 -1.58 5.16 -1.81
N ALA A 164 -2.21 6.34 -1.73
CA ALA A 164 -1.75 7.40 -0.83
C ALA A 164 -1.70 6.92 0.63
N SER A 165 -2.70 6.16 1.08
CA SER A 165 -2.72 5.60 2.43
C SER A 165 -1.58 4.60 2.68
N TRP A 166 -1.21 3.81 1.67
CA TRP A 166 -0.05 2.90 1.75
C TRP A 166 1.28 3.66 1.83
N VAL A 167 1.41 4.79 1.14
CA VAL A 167 2.56 5.68 1.29
C VAL A 167 2.66 6.23 2.71
N CYS A 168 1.56 6.71 3.30
CA CYS A 168 1.54 7.17 4.69
C CYS A 168 2.01 6.08 5.66
N ARG A 169 1.58 4.84 5.42
CA ARG A 169 2.00 3.67 6.19
C ARG A 169 3.50 3.44 6.10
N ASP A 170 4.04 3.38 4.89
CA ASP A 170 5.40 2.91 4.68
C ASP A 170 6.47 4.00 4.97
N GLN A 171 6.20 5.26 4.63
CA GLN A 171 7.17 6.37 4.65
C GLN A 171 7.85 6.58 6.00
N TYR A 172 7.14 6.29 7.11
CA TYR A 172 7.61 6.58 8.46
C TYR A 172 7.87 5.34 9.30
N CYS A 173 7.74 4.14 8.73
CA CYS A 173 8.08 2.87 9.38
C CYS A 173 9.59 2.60 9.38
N ILE A 174 10.39 3.58 9.79
CA ILE A 174 11.85 3.53 9.79
C ILE A 174 12.35 3.87 11.19
N LEU A 175 13.10 2.94 11.78
CA LEU A 175 13.75 3.13 13.08
C LEU A 175 15.24 3.39 12.91
N PRO A 176 15.85 4.21 13.78
CA PRO A 176 17.30 4.32 13.84
C PRO A 176 17.92 2.98 14.27
N ARG A 177 19.16 2.74 13.86
CA ARG A 177 19.91 1.57 14.32
C ARG A 177 20.17 1.70 15.82
N HIS A 178 19.81 0.68 16.58
CA HIS A 178 20.07 0.60 18.02
C HIS A 178 20.32 -0.85 18.43
N PRO A 179 21.33 -1.16 19.29
CA PRO A 179 21.65 -2.54 19.66
C PRO A 179 20.46 -3.33 20.23
N LEU A 180 19.69 -2.75 21.15
CA LEU A 180 18.50 -3.40 21.71
C LEU A 180 17.41 -3.65 20.66
N LEU A 181 17.19 -2.73 19.73
CA LEU A 181 16.22 -2.96 18.64
C LEU A 181 16.71 -4.12 17.74
N THR A 182 18.00 -4.15 17.39
CA THR A 182 18.59 -5.26 16.62
C THR A 182 18.42 -6.60 17.34
N GLN A 183 18.64 -6.65 18.65
CA GLN A 183 18.42 -7.85 19.45
C GLN A 183 16.96 -8.30 19.40
N VAL A 184 16.01 -7.38 19.61
CA VAL A 184 14.57 -7.70 19.57
C VAL A 184 14.15 -8.19 18.18
N PHE A 185 14.58 -7.53 17.09
CA PHE A 185 14.26 -7.99 15.74
C PHE A 185 14.91 -9.34 15.40
N THR A 186 16.11 -9.61 15.94
CA THR A 186 16.74 -10.94 15.80
C THR A 186 15.88 -12.00 16.49
N GLN A 187 15.36 -11.72 17.70
CA GLN A 187 14.43 -12.61 18.38
C GLN A 187 13.09 -12.76 17.64
N ALA A 188 12.54 -11.69 17.10
CA ALA A 188 11.33 -11.76 16.28
C ALA A 188 11.52 -12.70 15.09
N GLY A 189 12.68 -12.64 14.43
CA GLY A 189 13.05 -13.52 13.33
C GLY A 189 13.14 -15.00 13.72
N THR A 190 13.49 -15.34 14.97
CA THR A 190 13.50 -16.74 15.44
C THR A 190 12.13 -17.26 15.84
N LEU A 191 11.17 -16.38 16.12
CA LEU A 191 9.76 -16.75 16.37
C LEU A 191 9.01 -17.05 15.07
N ALA A 192 9.55 -16.60 13.94
CA ALA A 192 9.04 -16.94 12.63
C ALA A 192 9.32 -18.43 12.31
N GLY A 193 8.32 -19.15 11.79
CA GLY A 193 8.61 -20.39 11.07
C GLY A 193 9.54 -20.13 9.87
N PRO A 194 10.22 -21.15 9.31
CA PRO A 194 10.99 -20.97 8.09
C PRO A 194 10.08 -20.43 6.97
N PRO A 195 10.60 -19.59 6.05
CA PRO A 195 9.82 -19.19 4.88
C PRO A 195 9.38 -20.42 4.09
N ASP A 196 8.13 -20.44 3.66
CA ASP A 196 7.59 -21.43 2.75
C ASP A 196 6.88 -20.74 1.57
N GLU A 197 6.70 -21.47 0.46
CA GLU A 197 6.13 -20.91 -0.77
C GLU A 197 4.60 -20.70 -0.72
N LYS A 198 3.91 -21.25 0.28
CA LYS A 198 2.46 -21.21 0.42
C LYS A 198 1.99 -20.04 1.29
N THR A 199 2.81 -19.66 2.25
CA THR A 199 2.49 -18.63 3.23
C THR A 199 2.84 -17.26 2.67
N ASN A 200 1.84 -16.39 2.60
CA ASN A 200 2.04 -14.99 2.28
C ASN A 200 3.03 -14.36 3.30
N PRO A 201 4.16 -13.78 2.85
CA PRO A 201 5.14 -13.17 3.73
C PRO A 201 4.56 -12.15 4.73
N ALA A 202 3.56 -11.37 4.33
CA ALA A 202 2.92 -10.39 5.22
C ALA A 202 2.14 -11.06 6.37
N ASP A 203 1.48 -12.18 6.11
CA ASP A 203 0.80 -12.95 7.17
C ASP A 203 1.82 -13.54 8.17
N ARG A 204 2.99 -13.97 7.67
CA ARG A 204 4.09 -14.46 8.52
C ARG A 204 4.72 -13.35 9.36
N GLU A 205 4.88 -12.14 8.83
CA GLU A 205 5.36 -10.98 9.60
C GLU A 205 4.34 -10.57 10.68
N LEU A 206 3.05 -10.64 10.39
CA LEU A 206 2.00 -10.44 11.41
C LEU A 206 2.02 -11.53 12.50
N GLU A 207 2.16 -12.80 12.13
CA GLU A 207 2.30 -13.88 13.10
C GLU A 207 3.54 -13.70 14.00
N GLN A 208 4.64 -13.19 13.45
CA GLN A 208 5.82 -12.82 14.24
C GLN A 208 5.50 -11.72 15.25
N ALA A 209 4.73 -10.69 14.84
CA ALA A 209 4.29 -9.63 15.74
C ALA A 209 3.45 -10.18 16.90
N ASP A 210 2.50 -11.07 16.61
CA ASP A 210 1.64 -11.71 17.60
C ASP A 210 2.46 -12.56 18.60
N LYS A 211 3.41 -13.37 18.10
CA LYS A 211 4.29 -14.19 18.95
C LYS A 211 5.21 -13.34 19.81
N LEU A 212 5.76 -12.27 19.25
CA LEU A 212 6.64 -11.35 19.97
C LEU A 212 5.85 -10.61 21.07
N ALA A 213 4.65 -10.12 20.76
CA ALA A 213 3.73 -9.51 21.70
C ALA A 213 3.34 -10.46 22.83
N ARG A 214 3.02 -11.72 22.52
CA ARG A 214 2.72 -12.74 23.52
C ARG A 214 3.91 -13.00 24.43
N LYS A 215 5.12 -13.17 23.87
CA LYS A 215 6.35 -13.36 24.66
C LYS A 215 6.58 -12.18 25.60
N PHE A 216 6.41 -10.94 25.10
CA PHE A 216 6.54 -9.74 25.92
C PHE A 216 5.52 -9.72 27.07
N SER A 217 4.26 -10.10 26.81
CA SER A 217 3.20 -10.12 27.83
C SER A 217 3.42 -11.13 28.96
N LEU A 218 4.25 -12.16 28.73
CA LEU A 218 4.58 -13.16 29.75
C LEU A 218 5.60 -12.65 30.79
N GLY A 219 6.20 -11.47 30.57
CA GLY A 219 7.03 -10.78 31.58
C GLY A 219 8.50 -11.18 31.59
N ASP A 220 8.97 -11.97 30.62
CA ASP A 220 10.37 -12.42 30.53
C ASP A 220 11.34 -11.34 29.99
N VAL A 221 10.97 -10.06 30.07
CA VAL A 221 11.72 -8.95 29.49
C VAL A 221 12.18 -7.99 30.60
N PRO A 222 13.48 -7.71 30.70
CA PRO A 222 13.99 -6.77 31.68
C PRO A 222 13.38 -5.36 31.50
N PRO A 223 13.05 -4.64 32.59
CA PRO A 223 12.42 -3.31 32.51
C PRO A 223 13.16 -2.31 31.62
N GLN A 224 14.49 -2.36 31.58
CA GLN A 224 15.33 -1.49 30.75
C GLN A 224 15.26 -1.77 29.24
N GLU A 225 14.71 -2.92 28.85
CA GLU A 225 14.52 -3.32 27.45
C GLU A 225 13.08 -3.12 26.98
N CYS A 226 12.12 -2.87 27.89
CA CYS A 226 10.70 -2.77 27.57
C CYS A 226 10.40 -1.77 26.45
N TRP A 227 11.06 -0.61 26.42
CA TRP A 227 10.89 0.36 25.33
C TRP A 227 11.24 -0.23 23.95
N ALA A 228 12.30 -1.05 23.85
CA ALA A 228 12.75 -1.62 22.58
C ALA A 228 11.76 -2.68 22.09
N TRP A 229 11.22 -3.49 23.00
CA TRP A 229 10.17 -4.46 22.71
C TRP A 229 8.89 -3.80 22.25
N ASN A 230 8.39 -2.82 23.01
CA ASN A 230 7.24 -2.00 22.64
C ASN A 230 7.43 -1.35 21.25
N THR A 231 8.60 -0.75 21.01
CA THR A 231 8.91 -0.12 19.71
C THR A 231 8.89 -1.14 18.56
N ALA A 232 9.51 -2.31 18.74
CA ALA A 232 9.59 -3.34 17.70
C ALA A 232 8.21 -3.96 17.39
N ILE A 233 7.43 -4.30 18.41
CA ILE A 233 6.07 -4.84 18.25
C ILE A 233 5.18 -3.79 17.56
N GLY A 234 5.24 -2.54 18.04
CA GLY A 234 4.51 -1.42 17.45
C GLY A 234 4.86 -1.21 15.98
N LEU A 235 6.15 -1.26 15.62
CA LEU A 235 6.59 -1.18 14.23
C LEU A 235 6.04 -2.32 13.37
N LEU A 236 6.12 -3.58 13.84
CA LEU A 236 5.65 -4.73 13.07
C LEU A 236 4.16 -4.63 12.73
N TYR A 237 3.31 -4.32 13.72
CA TYR A 237 1.89 -4.08 13.45
C TYR A 237 1.65 -2.86 12.55
N ARG A 238 2.34 -1.74 12.83
CA ARG A 238 2.21 -0.49 12.06
C ARG A 238 2.55 -0.72 10.59
N ARG A 239 3.60 -1.50 10.31
CA ARG A 239 4.02 -1.85 8.95
C ARG A 239 2.90 -2.49 8.17
N HIS A 240 2.00 -3.27 8.77
CA HIS A 240 0.87 -3.90 8.07
C HIS A 240 -0.46 -3.12 8.19
N GLY A 241 -0.43 -1.92 8.75
CA GLY A 241 -1.63 -1.08 8.95
C GLY A 241 -2.52 -1.53 10.12
N GLU A 242 -2.04 -2.44 10.98
CA GLU A 242 -2.75 -2.91 12.17
C GLU A 242 -2.65 -1.87 13.30
N ASN A 243 -3.16 -0.67 13.02
CA ASN A 243 -2.94 0.53 13.83
C ASN A 243 -3.53 0.40 15.25
N SER A 244 -4.67 -0.29 15.40
CA SER A 244 -5.25 -0.56 16.72
C SER A 244 -4.36 -1.43 17.61
N GLN A 245 -3.63 -2.37 17.02
CA GLN A 245 -2.68 -3.24 17.73
C GLN A 245 -1.36 -2.51 17.95
N ALA A 246 -0.91 -1.69 17.00
CA ALA A 246 0.34 -0.94 17.10
C ALA A 246 0.32 0.13 18.20
N LEU A 247 -0.77 0.90 18.29
CA LEU A 247 -0.84 2.12 19.10
C LEU A 247 -0.50 1.92 20.59
N PRO A 248 -1.04 0.91 21.31
CA PRO A 248 -0.71 0.70 22.71
C PRO A 248 0.79 0.49 22.96
N TYR A 249 1.48 -0.22 22.07
CA TYR A 249 2.92 -0.44 22.18
C TYR A 249 3.71 0.84 21.87
N LEU A 250 3.33 1.57 20.82
CA LEU A 250 3.98 2.85 20.49
C LEU A 250 3.82 3.88 21.62
N GLU A 251 2.66 3.91 22.27
CA GLU A 251 2.39 4.78 23.43
C GLU A 251 3.20 4.38 24.65
N SER A 252 3.27 3.09 24.94
CA SER A 252 4.10 2.57 26.03
C SER A 252 5.58 2.91 25.82
N ALA A 253 6.09 2.78 24.59
CA ALA A 253 7.46 3.17 24.26
C ALA A 253 7.67 4.69 24.39
N LEU A 254 6.72 5.53 24.01
CA LEU A 254 6.84 6.99 24.18
C LEU A 254 6.82 7.43 25.65
N ALA A 255 6.10 6.70 26.50
CA ALA A 255 6.00 6.99 27.93
C ALA A 255 7.24 6.53 28.73
N ASP A 256 8.04 5.62 28.18
CA ASP A 256 9.26 5.13 28.81
C ASP A 256 10.40 6.16 28.70
N ALA A 257 10.88 6.64 29.84
CA ALA A 257 11.96 7.63 29.93
C ALA A 257 13.31 7.11 29.39
N GLN A 258 13.47 5.79 29.25
CA GLN A 258 14.68 5.17 28.69
C GLN A 258 14.67 5.13 27.16
N THR A 259 13.55 5.46 26.50
CA THR A 259 13.47 5.46 25.05
C THR A 259 14.40 6.51 24.45
N PRO A 260 15.37 6.14 23.60
CA PRO A 260 16.32 7.08 23.04
C PRO A 260 15.62 8.20 22.22
N PRO A 261 16.07 9.47 22.29
CA PRO A 261 15.42 10.57 21.58
C PRO A 261 15.23 10.36 20.06
N PRO A 262 16.19 9.76 19.31
CA PRO A 262 15.97 9.44 17.90
C PRO A 262 14.83 8.43 17.68
N VAL A 263 14.66 7.47 18.59
CA VAL A 263 13.56 6.47 18.54
C VAL A 263 12.24 7.15 18.88
N VAL A 264 12.20 8.02 19.90
CA VAL A 264 11.03 8.85 20.22
C VAL A 264 10.56 9.63 19.00
N GLN A 265 11.49 10.24 18.26
CA GLN A 265 11.15 10.98 17.04
C GLN A 265 10.55 10.07 15.96
N SER A 266 11.13 8.89 15.71
CA SER A 266 10.55 7.92 14.76
C SER A 266 9.16 7.45 15.20
N ILE A 267 8.94 7.20 16.50
CA ILE A 267 7.61 6.80 17.00
C ILE A 267 6.59 7.93 16.80
N ARG A 268 6.96 9.19 17.05
CA ARG A 268 6.07 10.34 16.78
C ARG A 268 5.69 10.44 15.31
N LEU A 269 6.65 10.26 14.40
CA LEU A 269 6.39 10.24 12.96
C LEU A 269 5.48 9.06 12.56
N MET A 270 5.71 7.87 13.10
CA MET A 270 4.83 6.71 12.88
C MET A 270 3.40 6.97 13.36
N LYS A 271 3.23 7.62 14.53
CA LYS A 271 1.90 7.97 15.05
C LYS A 271 1.22 9.02 14.19
N GLN A 272 1.93 10.08 13.80
CA GLN A 272 1.38 11.09 12.90
C GLN A 272 0.92 10.46 11.58
N SER A 273 1.70 9.52 11.05
CA SER A 273 1.34 8.87 9.79
C SER A 273 0.12 7.96 9.87
N ILE A 274 -0.30 7.54 11.07
CA ILE A 274 -1.58 6.83 11.26
C ILE A 274 -2.75 7.77 10.94
N ASP A 275 -2.69 9.02 11.41
CA ASP A 275 -3.75 9.99 11.15
C ASP A 275 -3.84 10.33 9.66
N ASP A 276 -2.68 10.51 9.01
CA ASP A 276 -2.61 10.74 7.56
C ASP A 276 -3.13 9.53 6.77
N GLU A 277 -2.76 8.30 7.18
CA GLU A 277 -3.27 7.08 6.57
C GLU A 277 -4.80 6.97 6.70
N LEU A 278 -5.36 7.22 7.89
CA LEU A 278 -6.80 7.17 8.14
C LEU A 278 -7.57 8.19 7.28
N PHE A 279 -7.01 9.39 7.11
CA PHE A 279 -7.58 10.41 6.23
C PHE A 279 -7.71 9.90 4.78
N TRP A 280 -6.65 9.29 4.24
CA TRP A 280 -6.66 8.73 2.89
C TRP A 280 -7.53 7.47 2.76
N GLN A 281 -7.54 6.60 3.77
CA GLN A 281 -8.44 5.43 3.82
C GLN A 281 -9.91 5.85 3.82
N GLN A 282 -10.27 6.94 4.51
CA GLN A 282 -11.62 7.48 4.50
C GLN A 282 -12.02 7.94 3.09
N ARG A 283 -11.14 8.69 2.40
CA ARG A 283 -11.35 9.09 0.99
C ARG A 283 -11.49 7.88 0.05
N ALA A 284 -10.66 6.86 0.25
CA ALA A 284 -10.70 5.62 -0.51
C ALA A 284 -12.04 4.89 -0.31
N ALA A 285 -12.45 4.68 0.94
CA ALA A 285 -13.68 3.99 1.30
C ALA A 285 -14.93 4.69 0.77
N GLU A 286 -14.99 6.01 0.84
CA GLU A 286 -16.12 6.79 0.30
C GLU A 286 -16.23 6.67 -1.21
N SER A 287 -15.12 6.82 -1.92
CA SER A 287 -15.09 6.75 -3.38
C SER A 287 -15.36 5.33 -3.85
N LEU A 288 -14.79 4.32 -3.19
CA LEU A 288 -15.03 2.92 -3.51
C LEU A 288 -16.50 2.54 -3.29
N ARG A 289 -17.11 3.01 -2.18
CA ARG A 289 -18.54 2.80 -1.93
C ARG A 289 -19.40 3.39 -3.04
N ARG A 290 -19.15 4.65 -3.44
CA ARG A 290 -19.89 5.27 -4.56
C ARG A 290 -19.71 4.48 -5.87
N ALA A 291 -18.49 4.04 -6.17
CA ALA A 291 -18.22 3.24 -7.35
C ALA A 291 -18.98 1.90 -7.35
N ILE A 292 -19.05 1.21 -6.20
CA ILE A 292 -19.82 -0.02 -6.00
C ILE A 292 -21.32 0.23 -6.16
N ASP A 293 -21.85 1.26 -5.50
CA ASP A 293 -23.28 1.58 -5.47
C ASP A 293 -23.78 1.99 -6.86
N ASP A 294 -22.98 2.78 -7.59
CA ASP A 294 -23.25 3.20 -8.96
C ASP A 294 -23.02 2.10 -10.02
N ARG A 295 -22.55 0.90 -9.59
CA ARG A 295 -22.20 -0.23 -10.46
C ARG A 295 -21.18 0.15 -11.56
N LYS A 296 -20.23 1.02 -11.20
CA LYS A 296 -19.16 1.49 -12.09
C LYS A 296 -17.94 0.57 -12.07
N ILE A 297 -17.85 -0.35 -11.12
CA ILE A 297 -16.81 -1.37 -11.06
C ILE A 297 -17.19 -2.54 -11.97
N SER A 298 -16.21 -3.11 -12.67
CA SER A 298 -16.43 -4.28 -13.51
C SER A 298 -16.91 -5.48 -12.69
N ARG A 299 -17.66 -6.40 -13.32
CA ARG A 299 -18.18 -7.60 -12.63
C ARG A 299 -17.07 -8.44 -12.00
N ASP A 300 -15.93 -8.57 -12.69
CA ASP A 300 -14.80 -9.38 -12.23
C ASP A 300 -14.09 -8.75 -11.02
N ASN A 301 -14.10 -7.41 -10.90
CA ASN A 301 -13.48 -6.69 -9.79
C ASN A 301 -14.43 -6.43 -8.62
N GLN A 302 -15.74 -6.60 -8.82
CA GLN A 302 -16.77 -6.33 -7.82
C GLN A 302 -16.55 -7.10 -6.49
N PRO A 303 -16.18 -8.39 -6.47
CA PRO A 303 -15.97 -9.13 -5.23
C PRO A 303 -14.77 -8.57 -4.44
N VAL A 304 -13.67 -8.29 -5.13
CA VAL A 304 -12.43 -7.74 -4.55
C VAL A 304 -12.66 -6.32 -4.01
N ALA A 305 -13.38 -5.48 -4.76
CA ALA A 305 -13.74 -4.13 -4.30
C ALA A 305 -14.64 -4.17 -3.07
N THR A 306 -15.59 -5.11 -3.01
CA THR A 306 -16.49 -5.31 -1.86
C THR A 306 -15.69 -5.76 -0.63
N TYR A 307 -14.74 -6.68 -0.80
CA TYR A 307 -13.80 -7.11 0.24
C TYR A 307 -12.97 -5.93 0.75
N LEU A 308 -12.34 -5.18 -0.16
CA LEU A 308 -11.47 -4.06 0.16
C LEU A 308 -12.22 -2.96 0.93
N LEU A 309 -13.48 -2.67 0.56
CA LEU A 309 -14.30 -1.72 1.30
C LEU A 309 -14.55 -2.19 2.74
N GLY A 310 -14.75 -3.50 2.94
CA GLY A 310 -14.82 -4.10 4.27
C GLY A 310 -13.55 -3.92 5.08
N GLN A 311 -12.38 -4.15 4.47
CA GLN A 311 -11.08 -3.96 5.12
C GLN A 311 -10.79 -2.50 5.46
N LEU A 312 -11.12 -1.56 4.56
CA LEU A 312 -11.00 -0.13 4.83
C LEU A 312 -11.89 0.27 6.02
N TYR A 313 -13.12 -0.21 6.10
CA TYR A 313 -13.97 0.06 7.27
C TYR A 313 -13.45 -0.56 8.55
N TRP A 314 -12.79 -1.73 8.48
CA TRP A 314 -12.15 -2.33 9.64
C TRP A 314 -11.03 -1.42 10.18
N ARG A 315 -10.11 -0.99 9.29
CA ARG A 315 -9.00 -0.09 9.65
C ARG A 315 -9.46 1.28 10.14
N LEU A 316 -10.59 1.78 9.63
CA LEU A 316 -11.25 3.01 10.09
C LEU A 316 -11.99 2.85 11.43
N GLY A 317 -11.94 1.66 12.07
CA GLY A 317 -12.64 1.37 13.33
C GLY A 317 -14.16 1.20 13.19
N LYS A 318 -14.71 1.16 11.97
CA LYS A 318 -16.14 1.04 11.68
C LYS A 318 -16.56 -0.43 11.61
N LYS A 319 -16.41 -1.14 12.73
CA LYS A 319 -16.54 -2.62 12.82
C LYS A 319 -17.86 -3.17 12.27
N ASP A 320 -19.00 -2.53 12.54
CA ASP A 320 -20.31 -2.99 12.04
C ASP A 320 -20.46 -2.85 10.52
N LEU A 321 -19.86 -1.81 9.95
CA LEU A 321 -19.80 -1.65 8.49
C LEU A 321 -18.85 -2.68 7.90
N ALA A 322 -17.66 -2.85 8.48
CA ALA A 322 -16.69 -3.84 8.04
C ALA A 322 -17.28 -5.25 7.98
N ALA A 323 -17.91 -5.70 9.07
CA ALA A 323 -18.53 -7.02 9.16
C ALA A 323 -19.62 -7.24 8.09
N ARG A 324 -20.43 -6.22 7.79
CA ARG A 324 -21.45 -6.29 6.73
C ARG A 324 -20.83 -6.44 5.34
N TRP A 325 -19.84 -5.63 5.02
CA TRP A 325 -19.18 -5.65 3.71
C TRP A 325 -18.33 -6.91 3.50
N LEU A 326 -17.60 -7.36 4.51
CA LEU A 326 -16.85 -8.63 4.45
C LEU A 326 -17.79 -9.83 4.30
N LYS A 327 -18.91 -9.87 5.04
CA LYS A 327 -19.94 -10.90 4.85
C LYS A 327 -20.49 -10.89 3.43
N LYS A 328 -20.76 -9.72 2.87
CA LYS A 328 -21.23 -9.57 1.49
C LYS A 328 -20.19 -10.10 0.49
N ALA A 329 -18.91 -9.78 0.68
CA ALA A 329 -17.84 -10.25 -0.19
C ALA A 329 -17.71 -11.78 -0.18
N MET A 330 -17.78 -12.41 1.00
CA MET A 330 -17.67 -13.86 1.14
C MET A 330 -18.85 -14.65 0.53
N LEU A 331 -19.98 -13.99 0.23
CA LEU A 331 -21.10 -14.62 -0.47
C LEU A 331 -20.88 -14.68 -1.98
N ASP A 332 -19.89 -13.95 -2.51
CA ASP A 332 -19.59 -13.95 -3.94
C ASP A 332 -18.65 -15.13 -4.28
N PRO A 333 -19.06 -16.04 -5.17
CA PRO A 333 -18.27 -17.22 -5.51
C PRO A 333 -16.98 -16.90 -6.28
N ASN A 334 -16.86 -15.68 -6.83
CA ASN A 334 -15.68 -15.25 -7.56
C ASN A 334 -14.64 -14.55 -6.66
N LEU A 335 -14.89 -14.43 -5.36
CA LEU A 335 -13.89 -13.89 -4.44
C LEU A 335 -12.72 -14.89 -4.30
N PRO A 336 -11.46 -14.44 -4.52
CA PRO A 336 -10.30 -15.32 -4.37
C PRO A 336 -10.24 -16.00 -2.98
N PRO A 337 -9.90 -17.29 -2.90
CA PRO A 337 -9.94 -18.05 -1.65
C PRO A 337 -9.12 -17.46 -0.50
N ASN A 338 -7.97 -16.84 -0.81
CA ASN A 338 -7.15 -16.15 0.20
C ASN A 338 -7.87 -14.94 0.80
N LEU A 339 -8.63 -14.18 0.00
CA LEU A 339 -9.42 -13.05 0.50
C LEU A 339 -10.63 -13.51 1.32
N VAL A 340 -11.22 -14.67 0.98
CA VAL A 340 -12.26 -15.30 1.81
C VAL A 340 -11.70 -15.61 3.19
N GLU A 341 -10.49 -16.17 3.27
CA GLU A 341 -9.86 -16.51 4.55
C GLU A 341 -9.50 -15.27 5.38
N TRP A 342 -8.93 -14.25 4.75
CA TRP A 342 -8.71 -12.96 5.43
C TRP A 342 -10.02 -12.33 5.92
N ALA A 343 -11.09 -12.39 5.13
CA ALA A 343 -12.40 -11.87 5.55
C ALA A 343 -12.97 -12.60 6.77
N ARG A 344 -12.73 -13.92 6.90
CA ARG A 344 -13.14 -14.71 8.08
C ARG A 344 -12.35 -14.32 9.32
N THR A 345 -11.03 -14.24 9.19
CA THR A 345 -10.14 -13.96 10.31
C THR A 345 -10.27 -12.53 10.82
N THR A 346 -10.57 -11.54 9.97
CA THR A 346 -10.83 -10.15 10.38
C THR A 346 -12.12 -9.99 11.21
N LYS A 347 -13.08 -10.91 11.11
CA LYS A 347 -14.38 -10.78 11.81
C LYS A 347 -14.32 -11.23 13.28
N ASN A 348 -13.38 -12.11 13.60
CA ASN A 348 -13.17 -12.64 14.95
C ASN A 348 -12.23 -11.72 15.72
#